data_AF-A0A350QA75-F1
#
_entry.id   AF-A0A350QA75-F1
#
_cell.length_a   1.000
_cell.length_b   1.000
_cell.length_c   1.000
_cell.angle_alpha   90.00
_cell.angle_beta   90.00
_cell.angle_gamma   90.00
#
_symmetry.space_group_name_H-M   'P 1'
#
loop_
_entity.id
_entity.type
_entity.pdbx_description
1 polymer ?
#
loop_
_entity_poly.entity_id
_entity_poly.type
_entity_poly.pdbx_seq_one_letter_code
_entity_poly.pdbx_strand_id
1 'polypeptide(L)'
;MINTGKLAGWAARLVLPGLVLLLAPELVEAQDAIDSGDTAWMLTSTALVLLMTTGLAFFYGGLVPSKNVLNTMMMSFVAFGVAGVLWAVAGYSIAFGGDGQYFGDLSMALLSGVGTEANGTIPHILFMGFQGTFAIITAALISGAVVGRMKFGGYIAFIAIWGLVVYAPVVHWVWSGGWLAGMGALDFAGGTVVHVNAGAAALAAAIVLKPRQDYGVRAMLPHNVPFVLLGA
;
A
#
# COMPACT_ATOMS: atom_id res chain seq x y z
N MET A 1 -55.85 27.69 30.50
CA MET A 1 -55.78 26.24 30.81
C MET A 1 -54.86 25.58 29.79
N ILE A 2 -53.67 25.16 30.20
CA ILE A 2 -52.69 24.49 29.31
C ILE A 2 -53.17 23.04 29.12
N ASN A 3 -53.30 22.61 27.86
CA ASN A 3 -53.78 21.29 27.49
C ASN A 3 -52.71 20.22 27.80
N THR A 4 -52.77 19.67 29.02
CA THR A 4 -51.85 18.66 29.56
C THR A 4 -51.86 17.34 28.78
N GLY A 5 -52.90 17.06 27.99
CA GLY A 5 -53.00 15.85 27.16
C GLY A 5 -52.03 15.83 25.97
N LYS A 6 -51.66 17.00 25.43
CA LYS A 6 -50.68 17.07 24.33
C LYS A 6 -49.27 16.78 24.83
N LEU A 7 -48.88 17.30 25.99
CA LEU A 7 -47.52 17.13 26.56
C LEU A 7 -47.21 15.66 26.91
N ALA A 8 -48.20 14.89 27.37
CA ALA A 8 -48.04 13.45 27.64
C ALA A 8 -47.77 12.64 26.36
N GLY A 9 -48.36 13.02 25.22
CA GLY A 9 -48.13 12.36 23.93
C GLY A 9 -46.73 12.60 23.36
N TRP A 10 -46.15 13.79 23.60
CA TRP A 10 -44.77 14.10 23.16
C TRP A 10 -43.73 13.40 24.03
N ALA A 11 -43.97 13.31 25.35
CA ALA A 11 -43.10 12.58 26.25
C ALA A 11 -43.05 11.07 25.92
N ALA A 12 -44.21 10.44 25.65
CA ALA A 12 -44.25 9.03 25.28
C ALA A 12 -43.52 8.74 23.96
N ARG A 13 -43.61 9.64 22.96
CA ARG A 13 -42.96 9.47 21.65
C ARG A 13 -41.43 9.59 21.66
N LEU A 14 -40.86 10.25 22.68
CA LEU A 14 -39.41 10.37 22.85
C LEU A 14 -38.85 9.33 23.84
N VAL A 15 -39.64 8.94 24.84
CA VAL A 15 -39.23 7.97 25.87
C VAL A 15 -39.20 6.54 25.32
N LEU A 16 -40.16 6.16 24.46
CA LEU A 16 -40.21 4.82 23.85
C LEU A 16 -38.96 4.46 23.02
N PRO A 17 -38.45 5.28 22.09
CA PRO A 17 -37.23 4.95 21.36
C PRO A 17 -35.97 4.96 22.26
N GLY A 18 -35.91 5.86 23.25
CA GLY A 18 -34.80 5.88 24.21
C GLY A 18 -34.76 4.65 25.13
N LEU A 19 -35.92 4.13 25.52
CA LEU A 19 -36.02 2.92 26.36
C LEU A 19 -35.67 1.64 25.58
N VAL A 20 -36.00 1.59 24.28
CA VAL A 20 -35.60 0.49 23.38
C VAL A 20 -34.07 0.47 23.20
N LEU A 21 -33.42 1.63 23.12
CA LEU A 21 -31.96 1.75 23.03
C LEU A 21 -31.24 1.27 24.31
N LEU A 22 -31.89 1.41 25.47
CA LEU A 22 -31.37 1.00 26.79
C LEU A 22 -31.59 -0.48 27.09
N LEU A 23 -32.65 -1.09 26.55
CA LEU A 23 -33.04 -2.47 26.83
C LEU A 23 -32.53 -3.48 25.79
N ALA A 24 -32.02 -3.00 24.65
CA ALA A 24 -31.43 -3.81 23.60
C ALA A 24 -30.17 -3.14 23.01
N PRO A 25 -29.07 -3.05 23.78
CA PRO A 25 -27.80 -2.54 23.26
C PRO A 25 -27.30 -3.34 22.04
N GLU A 26 -27.79 -4.57 21.89
CA GLU A 26 -27.53 -5.49 20.77
C GLU A 26 -28.10 -4.99 19.43
N LEU A 27 -29.09 -4.09 19.43
CA LEU A 27 -29.60 -3.43 18.22
C LEU A 27 -28.73 -2.25 17.76
N VAL A 28 -27.77 -1.82 18.60
CA VAL A 28 -26.79 -0.75 18.31
C VAL A 28 -25.45 -1.34 17.84
N GLU A 29 -25.25 -2.66 17.93
CA GLU A 29 -24.17 -3.31 17.18
C GLU A 29 -24.52 -3.28 15.69
N ALA A 30 -24.20 -2.16 15.07
CA ALA A 30 -24.03 -2.06 13.64
C ALA A 30 -22.94 -3.06 13.27
N GLN A 31 -23.38 -4.25 12.86
CA GLN A 31 -22.64 -5.15 11.98
C GLN A 31 -21.82 -4.29 11.01
N ASP A 32 -20.48 -4.28 11.14
CA ASP A 32 -19.55 -3.33 10.49
C ASP A 32 -19.99 -3.02 9.05
N ALA A 33 -20.85 -2.01 8.93
CA ALA A 33 -21.53 -1.74 7.69
C ALA A 33 -20.55 -0.95 6.86
N ILE A 34 -20.30 -1.43 5.64
CA ILE A 34 -19.46 -0.71 4.69
C ILE A 34 -19.95 0.73 4.59
N ASP A 35 -19.09 1.66 4.98
CA ASP A 35 -19.38 3.09 4.93
C ASP A 35 -19.04 3.63 3.54
N SER A 36 -20.02 4.29 2.93
CA SER A 36 -19.87 4.81 1.57
C SER A 36 -18.86 5.97 1.49
N GLY A 37 -18.71 6.76 2.55
CA GLY A 37 -17.75 7.86 2.64
C GLY A 37 -16.33 7.34 2.76
N ASP A 38 -16.10 6.37 3.66
CA ASP A 38 -14.81 5.68 3.81
C ASP A 38 -14.43 4.96 2.52
N THR A 39 -15.38 4.27 1.89
CA THR A 39 -15.17 3.60 0.60
C THR A 39 -14.78 4.59 -0.50
N ALA A 40 -15.49 5.73 -0.61
CA ALA A 40 -15.19 6.76 -1.61
C ALA A 40 -13.81 7.40 -1.38
N TRP A 41 -13.47 7.67 -0.12
CA TRP A 41 -12.16 8.20 0.26
C TRP A 41 -11.05 7.20 -0.03
N MET A 42 -11.26 5.92 0.27
CA MET A 42 -10.27 4.87 0.03
C MET A 42 -10.06 4.58 -1.46
N LEU A 43 -11.11 4.63 -2.29
CA LEU A 43 -10.98 4.56 -3.76
C LEU A 43 -10.17 5.74 -4.30
N THR A 44 -10.46 6.95 -3.83
CA THR A 44 -9.73 8.17 -4.22
C THR A 44 -8.27 8.07 -3.79
N SER A 45 -8.01 7.67 -2.55
CA SER A 45 -6.66 7.50 -2.01
C SER A 45 -5.88 6.44 -2.78
N THR A 46 -6.50 5.31 -3.11
CA THR A 46 -5.90 4.26 -3.96
C THR A 46 -5.46 4.83 -5.32
N ALA A 47 -6.29 5.63 -5.96
CA ALA A 47 -5.96 6.27 -7.24
C ALA A 47 -4.79 7.26 -7.10
N LEU A 48 -4.76 8.05 -6.02
CA LEU A 48 -3.67 8.98 -5.73
C LEU A 48 -2.34 8.25 -5.49
N VAL A 49 -2.34 7.13 -4.75
CA VAL A 49 -1.11 6.34 -4.52
C VAL A 49 -0.64 5.65 -5.81
N LEU A 50 -1.56 5.15 -6.65
CA LEU A 50 -1.18 4.64 -7.97
C LEU A 50 -0.51 5.71 -8.84
N LEU A 51 -0.99 6.96 -8.78
CA LEU A 51 -0.40 8.09 -9.50
C LEU A 51 1.06 8.32 -9.09
N MET A 52 1.42 8.09 -7.82
CA MET A 52 2.82 8.23 -7.34
C MET A 52 3.80 7.37 -8.14
N THR A 53 3.41 6.18 -8.59
CA THR A 53 4.31 5.31 -9.38
C THR A 53 4.58 5.89 -10.76
N THR A 54 3.58 6.56 -11.35
CA THR A 54 3.78 7.31 -12.60
C THR A 54 4.61 8.57 -12.38
N GLY A 55 4.38 9.30 -11.27
CA GLY A 55 5.22 10.43 -10.86
C GLY A 55 6.67 10.01 -10.69
N LEU A 56 6.91 8.87 -10.03
CA LEU A 56 8.24 8.29 -9.85
C LEU A 56 8.93 7.98 -11.19
N ALA A 57 8.19 7.53 -12.20
CA ALA A 57 8.74 7.32 -13.55
C ALA A 57 9.31 8.62 -14.14
N PHE A 58 8.59 9.74 -14.00
CA PHE A 58 9.11 11.06 -14.41
C PHE A 58 10.25 11.54 -13.51
N PHE A 59 10.14 11.34 -12.20
CA PHE A 59 11.13 11.76 -11.23
C PHE A 59 12.50 11.10 -11.50
N TYR A 60 12.55 9.76 -11.52
CA TYR A 60 13.78 9.03 -11.83
C TYR A 60 14.19 9.17 -13.29
N GLY A 61 13.23 9.23 -14.22
CA GLY A 61 13.49 9.56 -15.61
C GLY A 61 14.30 10.84 -15.73
N GLY A 62 13.84 11.93 -15.11
CA GLY A 62 14.47 13.25 -15.08
C GLY A 62 15.90 13.26 -14.55
N LEU A 63 16.15 12.49 -13.49
CA LEU A 63 17.45 12.42 -12.80
C LEU A 63 18.52 11.63 -13.57
N VAL A 64 18.13 10.69 -14.43
CA VAL A 64 19.09 9.85 -15.15
C VAL A 64 19.54 10.49 -16.47
N PRO A 65 20.73 10.14 -17.00
CA PRO A 65 21.15 10.57 -18.33
C PRO A 65 20.19 10.11 -19.42
N SER A 66 20.08 10.88 -20.52
CA SER A 66 19.15 10.65 -21.63
C SER A 66 19.17 9.21 -22.18
N LYS A 67 20.36 8.60 -22.26
CA LYS A 67 20.55 7.19 -22.70
C LYS A 67 19.78 6.15 -21.88
N ASN A 68 19.42 6.46 -20.63
CA ASN A 68 18.79 5.55 -19.68
C ASN A 68 17.32 5.87 -19.39
N VAL A 69 16.78 6.96 -19.91
CA VAL A 69 15.44 7.48 -19.53
C VAL A 69 14.35 6.46 -19.82
N LEU A 70 14.30 5.96 -21.05
CA LEU A 70 13.28 4.97 -21.45
C LEU A 70 13.30 3.74 -20.54
N ASN A 71 14.48 3.16 -20.32
CA ASN A 71 14.61 1.99 -19.44
C ASN A 71 14.17 2.31 -18.00
N THR A 72 14.52 3.48 -17.48
CA THR A 72 14.19 3.89 -16.12
C THR A 72 12.69 4.07 -15.93
N MET A 73 12.03 4.76 -16.88
CA MET A 73 10.57 4.90 -16.86
C MET A 73 9.89 3.53 -16.95
N MET A 74 10.37 2.65 -17.83
CA MET A 74 9.83 1.29 -17.96
C MET A 74 10.03 0.44 -16.70
N MET A 75 11.11 0.65 -15.93
CA MET A 75 11.31 -0.03 -14.63
C MET A 75 10.26 0.38 -13.59
N SER A 76 9.75 1.62 -13.63
CA SER A 76 8.62 2.02 -12.79
C SER A 76 7.31 1.42 -13.30
N PHE A 77 7.03 1.51 -14.61
CA PHE A 77 5.78 1.00 -15.18
C PHE A 77 5.64 -0.53 -15.08
N VAL A 78 6.73 -1.29 -15.23
CA VAL A 78 6.67 -2.75 -15.12
C VAL A 78 6.33 -3.20 -13.70
N ALA A 79 6.56 -2.37 -12.68
CA ALA A 79 6.19 -2.67 -11.31
C ALA A 79 4.67 -2.80 -11.13
N PHE A 80 3.85 -2.06 -11.89
CA PHE A 80 2.39 -2.24 -11.88
C PHE A 80 2.01 -3.68 -12.20
N GLY A 81 2.60 -4.24 -13.26
CA GLY A 81 2.33 -5.61 -13.69
C GLY A 81 2.92 -6.63 -12.72
N VAL A 82 4.21 -6.52 -12.42
CA VAL A 82 4.92 -7.55 -11.65
C VAL A 82 4.51 -7.54 -10.18
N ALA A 83 4.63 -6.40 -9.50
CA ALA A 83 4.29 -6.32 -8.09
C ALA A 83 2.77 -6.40 -7.89
N GLY A 84 1.96 -5.78 -8.74
CA GLY A 84 0.50 -5.84 -8.64
C GLY A 84 -0.05 -7.25 -8.82
N VAL A 85 0.41 -8.00 -9.82
CA VAL A 85 -0.03 -9.39 -10.03
C VAL A 85 0.47 -10.30 -8.90
N LEU A 86 1.75 -10.22 -8.52
CA LEU A 86 2.27 -11.07 -7.45
C LEU A 86 1.64 -10.76 -6.09
N TRP A 87 1.29 -9.49 -5.85
CA TRP A 87 0.53 -9.09 -4.68
C TRP A 87 -0.83 -9.80 -4.63
N ALA A 88 -1.62 -9.72 -5.71
CA ALA A 88 -2.92 -10.38 -5.78
C ALA A 88 -2.82 -11.92 -5.70
N VAL A 89 -1.78 -12.51 -6.30
CA VAL A 89 -1.61 -13.98 -6.36
C VAL A 89 -1.20 -14.56 -5.00
N ALA A 90 -0.27 -13.92 -4.28
CA ALA A 90 0.27 -14.47 -3.05
C ALA A 90 0.70 -13.41 -2.02
N GLY A 91 1.21 -12.26 -2.47
CA GLY A 91 1.78 -11.25 -1.57
C GLY A 91 0.78 -10.75 -0.52
N TYR A 92 -0.48 -10.55 -0.90
CA TYR A 92 -1.54 -10.13 0.01
C TYR A 92 -1.77 -11.16 1.13
N SER A 93 -1.81 -12.45 0.78
CA SER A 93 -1.97 -13.52 1.77
C SER A 93 -0.78 -13.62 2.71
N ILE A 94 0.44 -13.51 2.19
CA ILE A 94 1.67 -13.54 3.01
C ILE A 94 1.72 -12.34 3.97
N ALA A 95 1.18 -11.20 3.54
CA ALA A 95 1.14 -9.97 4.31
C ALA A 95 0.05 -9.96 5.38
N PHE A 96 -1.19 -10.36 5.04
CA PHE A 96 -2.38 -10.14 5.85
C PHE A 96 -3.13 -11.41 6.28
N GLY A 97 -2.67 -12.60 5.87
CA GLY A 97 -3.27 -13.87 6.28
C GLY A 97 -2.64 -14.45 7.54
N GLY A 98 -3.42 -15.22 8.30
CA GLY A 98 -2.96 -15.94 9.49
C GLY A 98 -2.45 -15.04 10.65
N ASP A 99 -2.04 -15.69 11.74
CA ASP A 99 -1.62 -15.05 13.00
C ASP A 99 -0.13 -15.27 13.31
N GLY A 100 0.69 -15.54 12.28
CA GLY A 100 2.11 -15.76 12.45
C GLY A 100 2.84 -14.51 12.99
N GLN A 101 4.03 -14.71 13.56
CA GLN A 101 4.84 -13.57 14.01
C GLN A 101 5.71 -12.99 12.89
N TYR A 102 6.14 -13.83 11.94
CA TYR A 102 7.11 -13.48 10.90
C TYR A 102 6.57 -13.58 9.49
N PHE A 103 5.55 -14.39 9.27
CA PHE A 103 4.92 -14.57 7.97
C PHE A 103 3.45 -14.80 8.23
N GLY A 104 2.62 -14.29 7.33
CA GLY A 104 1.26 -14.74 7.23
C GLY A 104 1.19 -16.16 6.67
N ASP A 105 0.11 -16.47 5.97
CA ASP A 105 -0.11 -17.78 5.35
C ASP A 105 -0.53 -17.65 3.88
N LEU A 106 -1.00 -18.75 3.29
CA LEU A 106 -1.51 -18.79 1.92
C LEU A 106 -3.04 -19.00 1.87
N SER A 107 -3.75 -18.70 2.96
CA SER A 107 -5.22 -18.88 3.06
C SER A 107 -5.98 -18.00 2.06
N MET A 108 -5.45 -16.81 1.76
CA MET A 108 -6.01 -15.84 0.82
C MET A 108 -5.26 -15.81 -0.53
N ALA A 109 -4.46 -16.84 -0.83
CA ALA A 109 -3.79 -16.94 -2.12
C ALA A 109 -4.83 -16.94 -3.27
N LEU A 110 -4.45 -16.34 -4.40
CA LEU A 110 -5.34 -16.12 -5.56
C LEU A 110 -6.64 -15.39 -5.20
N LEU A 111 -6.59 -14.52 -4.18
CA LEU A 111 -7.75 -13.77 -3.66
C LEU A 111 -8.88 -14.66 -3.12
N SER A 112 -8.55 -15.87 -2.66
CA SER A 112 -9.51 -16.75 -2.00
C SER A 112 -10.10 -16.07 -0.76
N GLY A 113 -11.43 -15.89 -0.73
CA GLY A 113 -12.09 -15.20 0.38
C GLY A 113 -11.80 -13.69 0.46
N VAL A 114 -11.32 -13.07 -0.62
CA VAL A 114 -11.12 -11.62 -0.73
C VAL A 114 -12.11 -11.05 -1.75
N GLY A 115 -13.23 -10.53 -1.27
CA GLY A 115 -14.34 -10.03 -2.08
C GLY A 115 -14.89 -8.70 -1.58
N THR A 116 -16.20 -8.53 -1.70
CA THR A 116 -16.89 -7.28 -1.33
C THR A 116 -17.39 -7.28 0.12
N GLU A 117 -17.05 -8.28 0.91
CA GLU A 117 -17.30 -8.32 2.35
C GLU A 117 -16.56 -7.20 3.08
N ALA A 118 -17.04 -6.84 4.28
CA ALA A 118 -16.45 -5.79 5.09
C ALA A 118 -15.08 -6.21 5.65
N ASN A 119 -14.10 -5.31 5.54
CA ASN A 119 -12.83 -5.34 6.26
C ASN A 119 -12.72 -4.00 7.01
N GLY A 120 -13.13 -3.99 8.28
CA GLY A 120 -13.48 -2.74 8.95
C GLY A 120 -14.68 -2.06 8.26
N THR A 121 -14.57 -0.78 7.94
CA THR A 121 -15.64 0.01 7.32
C THR A 121 -15.62 0.03 5.79
N ILE A 122 -14.74 -0.73 5.14
CA ILE A 122 -14.58 -0.74 3.67
C ILE A 122 -14.63 -2.16 3.09
N PRO A 123 -14.89 -2.33 1.78
CA PRO A 123 -14.81 -3.64 1.14
C PRO A 123 -13.39 -4.23 1.23
N HIS A 124 -13.27 -5.53 1.50
CA HIS A 124 -11.99 -6.22 1.63
C HIS A 124 -11.15 -6.15 0.35
N ILE A 125 -11.77 -6.25 -0.82
CA ILE A 125 -11.11 -6.07 -2.12
C ILE A 125 -10.53 -4.65 -2.29
N LEU A 126 -11.16 -3.63 -1.68
CA LEU A 126 -10.65 -2.26 -1.70
C LEU A 126 -9.42 -2.13 -0.81
N PHE A 127 -9.44 -2.73 0.38
CA PHE A 127 -8.26 -2.78 1.24
C PHE A 127 -7.09 -3.51 0.55
N MET A 128 -7.33 -4.67 -0.07
CA MET A 128 -6.34 -5.40 -0.86
C MET A 128 -5.74 -4.54 -1.98
N GLY A 129 -6.60 -3.86 -2.74
CA GLY A 129 -6.19 -2.98 -3.84
C GLY A 129 -5.37 -1.79 -3.34
N PHE A 130 -5.81 -1.13 -2.28
CA PHE A 130 -5.10 -0.01 -1.64
C PHE A 130 -3.70 -0.43 -1.19
N GLN A 131 -3.58 -1.55 -0.45
CA GLN A 131 -2.28 -2.07 -0.02
C GLN A 131 -1.39 -2.47 -1.20
N GLY A 132 -1.99 -3.01 -2.27
CA GLY A 132 -1.26 -3.34 -3.50
C GLY A 132 -0.58 -2.14 -4.14
N THR A 133 -1.12 -0.93 -3.99
CA THR A 133 -0.48 0.30 -4.49
C THR A 133 0.85 0.58 -3.79
N PHE A 134 0.95 0.29 -2.49
CA PHE A 134 2.18 0.40 -1.72
C PHE A 134 3.21 -0.64 -2.17
N ALA A 135 2.78 -1.87 -2.45
CA ALA A 135 3.67 -2.90 -3.00
C ALA A 135 4.28 -2.46 -4.33
N ILE A 136 3.46 -1.86 -5.21
CA ILE A 136 3.88 -1.36 -6.52
C ILE A 136 4.90 -0.22 -6.39
N ILE A 137 4.59 0.83 -5.64
CA ILE A 137 5.50 1.98 -5.50
C ILE A 137 6.80 1.57 -4.80
N THR A 138 6.73 0.69 -3.80
CA THR A 138 7.92 0.23 -3.06
C THR A 138 8.88 -0.54 -3.97
N ALA A 139 8.35 -1.45 -4.79
CA ALA A 139 9.16 -2.15 -5.79
C ALA A 139 9.77 -1.16 -6.81
N ALA A 140 8.98 -0.19 -7.28
CA ALA A 140 9.43 0.81 -8.23
C ALA A 140 10.54 1.72 -7.69
N LEU A 141 10.54 2.06 -6.40
CA LEU A 141 11.59 2.87 -5.75
C LEU A 141 12.98 2.26 -5.88
N ILE A 142 13.08 0.93 -5.93
CA ILE A 142 14.37 0.23 -6.02
C ILE A 142 15.05 0.49 -7.38
N SER A 143 14.26 0.78 -8.42
CA SER A 143 14.76 1.03 -9.78
C SER A 143 15.85 2.11 -9.81
N GLY A 144 15.70 3.18 -9.02
CA GLY A 144 16.60 4.33 -9.00
C GLY A 144 18.07 3.97 -8.71
N ALA A 145 18.31 2.97 -7.85
CA ALA A 145 19.65 2.53 -7.51
C ALA A 145 20.29 1.63 -8.58
N VAL A 146 19.47 0.85 -9.29
CA VAL A 146 19.93 -0.18 -10.24
C VAL A 146 20.01 0.31 -11.68
N VAL A 147 19.50 1.52 -11.97
CA VAL A 147 19.58 2.13 -13.32
C VAL A 147 21.02 2.16 -13.82
N GLY A 148 21.19 1.68 -15.06
CA GLY A 148 22.46 1.66 -15.77
C GLY A 148 23.45 0.60 -15.28
N ARG A 149 23.01 -0.29 -14.37
CA ARG A 149 23.85 -1.35 -13.77
C ARG A 149 23.21 -2.74 -13.79
N MET A 150 21.90 -2.82 -13.93
CA MET A 150 21.14 -4.08 -13.97
C MET A 150 20.40 -4.21 -15.30
N LYS A 151 20.37 -5.43 -15.85
CA LYS A 151 19.53 -5.76 -17.01
C LYS A 151 18.05 -5.71 -16.61
N PHE A 152 17.18 -5.29 -17.52
CA PHE A 152 15.74 -5.19 -17.27
C PHE A 152 15.10 -6.49 -16.74
N GLY A 153 15.42 -7.63 -17.35
CA GLY A 153 14.95 -8.94 -16.87
C GLY A 153 15.48 -9.30 -15.48
N GLY A 154 16.69 -8.87 -15.14
CA GLY A 154 17.24 -9.04 -13.78
C GLY A 154 16.48 -8.21 -12.75
N TYR A 155 16.06 -7.00 -13.12
CA TYR A 155 15.22 -6.16 -12.27
C TYR A 155 13.84 -6.76 -12.05
N ILE A 156 13.18 -7.28 -13.10
CA ILE A 156 11.88 -7.99 -12.97
C ILE A 156 12.00 -9.16 -11.99
N ALA A 157 13.01 -10.02 -12.17
CA ALA A 157 13.22 -11.17 -11.30
C ALA A 157 13.50 -10.73 -9.85
N PHE A 158 14.29 -9.66 -9.69
CA PHE A 158 14.60 -9.10 -8.39
C PHE A 158 13.34 -8.62 -7.67
N ILE A 159 12.52 -7.74 -8.28
CA ILE A 159 11.32 -7.21 -7.62
C ILE A 159 10.26 -8.28 -7.40
N ALA A 160 10.22 -9.32 -8.24
CA ALA A 160 9.30 -10.45 -8.07
C ALA A 160 9.62 -11.26 -6.81
N ILE A 161 10.89 -11.66 -6.65
CA ILE A 161 11.34 -12.43 -5.49
C ILE A 161 11.29 -11.55 -4.24
N TRP A 162 11.82 -10.33 -4.34
CA TRP A 162 11.87 -9.39 -3.23
C TRP A 162 10.46 -9.02 -2.73
N GLY A 163 9.49 -8.84 -3.64
CA GLY A 163 8.11 -8.53 -3.28
C GLY A 163 7.47 -9.60 -2.38
N LEU A 164 7.74 -10.88 -2.64
CA LEU A 164 7.16 -11.99 -1.88
C LEU A 164 7.97 -12.36 -0.63
N VAL A 165 9.30 -12.28 -0.71
CA VAL A 165 10.20 -12.79 0.34
C VAL A 165 10.64 -11.70 1.32
N VAL A 166 10.54 -10.42 0.93
CA VAL A 166 10.94 -9.29 1.78
C VAL A 166 9.79 -8.34 2.03
N TYR A 167 9.16 -7.80 0.97
CA TYR A 167 8.13 -6.79 1.15
C TYR A 167 6.90 -7.32 1.90
N ALA A 168 6.26 -8.39 1.41
CA ALA A 168 5.07 -8.94 2.06
C ALA A 168 5.32 -9.39 3.52
N PRO A 169 6.44 -10.05 3.87
CA PRO A 169 6.78 -10.33 5.27
C PRO A 169 6.98 -9.07 6.11
N VAL A 170 7.65 -8.04 5.58
CA VAL A 170 7.82 -6.77 6.32
C VAL A 170 6.48 -6.07 6.55
N VAL A 171 5.55 -6.11 5.58
CA VAL A 171 4.16 -5.67 5.80
C VAL A 171 3.55 -6.44 6.97
N HIS A 172 3.69 -7.77 6.97
CA HIS A 172 3.14 -8.60 8.04
C HIS A 172 3.70 -8.24 9.42
N TRP A 173 5.01 -8.01 9.51
CA TRP A 173 5.68 -7.64 10.76
C TRP A 173 5.10 -6.37 11.38
N VAL A 174 4.76 -5.38 10.54
CA VAL A 174 4.46 -4.01 10.98
C VAL A 174 2.96 -3.68 10.97
N TRP A 175 2.22 -4.14 9.96
CA TRP A 175 0.83 -3.75 9.71
C TRP A 175 -0.20 -4.85 9.96
N SER A 176 0.22 -6.11 10.11
CA SER A 176 -0.70 -7.25 10.24
C SER A 176 -0.49 -8.06 11.51
N GLY A 177 -0.14 -7.41 12.63
CA GLY A 177 -0.06 -8.09 13.93
C GLY A 177 1.19 -8.96 14.13
N GLY A 178 2.18 -8.90 13.24
CA GLY A 178 3.46 -9.56 13.42
C GLY A 178 4.31 -8.96 14.55
N TRP A 179 5.55 -9.45 14.68
CA TRP A 179 6.38 -9.16 15.85
C TRP A 179 6.71 -7.68 16.09
N LEU A 180 6.87 -6.84 15.04
CA LEU A 180 7.12 -5.41 15.22
C LEU A 180 5.87 -4.69 15.73
N ALA A 181 4.70 -5.03 15.17
CA ALA A 181 3.41 -4.55 15.67
C ALA A 181 3.22 -4.97 17.13
N GLY A 182 3.55 -6.22 17.48
CA GLY A 182 3.48 -6.74 18.86
C GLY A 182 4.41 -6.04 19.85
N MET A 183 5.51 -5.45 19.39
CA MET A 183 6.38 -4.59 20.21
C MET A 183 5.93 -3.13 20.29
N GLY A 184 4.84 -2.76 19.62
CA GLY A 184 4.32 -1.38 19.60
C GLY A 184 5.00 -0.46 18.59
N ALA A 185 5.54 -1.02 17.49
CA ALA A 185 6.05 -0.20 16.40
C ALA A 185 4.92 0.67 15.78
N LEU A 186 5.17 1.96 15.65
CA LEU A 186 4.23 2.92 15.06
C LEU A 186 4.70 3.28 13.65
N ASP A 187 4.01 2.75 12.64
CA ASP A 187 4.23 3.08 11.24
C ASP A 187 2.90 3.30 10.52
N PHE A 188 2.48 4.56 10.42
CA PHE A 188 1.17 4.93 9.91
C PHE A 188 1.02 4.70 8.40
N ALA A 189 2.05 5.04 7.61
CA ALA A 189 1.96 5.08 6.14
C ALA A 189 3.19 4.52 5.41
N GLY A 190 4.09 3.84 6.11
CA GLY A 190 5.13 3.00 5.49
C GLY A 190 6.51 3.60 5.59
N GLY A 191 6.81 4.35 6.65
CA GLY A 191 8.18 4.76 6.96
C GLY A 191 9.14 3.57 6.94
N THR A 192 8.74 2.48 7.59
CA THR A 192 9.50 1.23 7.61
C THR A 192 9.18 0.34 6.41
N VAL A 193 7.89 0.07 6.18
CA VAL A 193 7.41 -0.91 5.18
C VAL A 193 7.79 -0.52 3.75
N VAL A 194 7.78 0.78 3.44
CA VAL A 194 8.03 1.34 2.11
C VAL A 194 9.44 1.92 2.04
N HIS A 195 9.70 2.99 2.79
CA HIS A 195 10.88 3.82 2.54
C HIS A 195 12.18 3.19 3.04
N VAL A 196 12.23 2.76 4.30
CA VAL A 196 13.41 2.08 4.85
C VAL A 196 13.63 0.75 4.14
N ASN A 197 12.58 -0.02 3.87
CA ASN A 197 12.66 -1.30 3.19
C ASN A 197 13.21 -1.17 1.75
N ALA A 198 12.63 -0.30 0.92
CA ALA A 198 13.13 -0.03 -0.42
C ALA A 198 14.55 0.56 -0.39
N GLY A 199 14.85 1.45 0.55
CA GLY A 199 16.17 2.03 0.73
C GLY A 199 17.24 0.99 1.06
N ALA A 200 16.93 0.06 1.97
CA ALA A 200 17.82 -1.06 2.32
C ALA A 200 18.03 -2.00 1.12
N ALA A 201 16.96 -2.33 0.40
CA ALA A 201 17.04 -3.16 -0.81
C ALA A 201 17.88 -2.49 -1.92
N ALA A 202 17.67 -1.19 -2.13
CA ALA A 202 18.42 -0.38 -3.08
C ALA A 202 19.91 -0.29 -2.73
N LEU A 203 20.24 -0.11 -1.45
CA LEU A 203 21.62 -0.12 -0.96
C LEU A 203 22.28 -1.49 -1.16
N ALA A 204 21.59 -2.58 -0.78
CA ALA A 204 22.09 -3.93 -0.98
C ALA A 204 22.34 -4.21 -2.47
N ALA A 205 21.41 -3.85 -3.35
CA ALA A 205 21.56 -3.98 -4.79
C ALA A 205 22.74 -3.15 -5.32
N ALA A 206 22.92 -1.91 -4.84
CA ALA A 206 24.04 -1.07 -5.24
C ALA A 206 25.41 -1.65 -4.83
N ILE A 207 25.50 -2.26 -3.65
CA ILE A 207 26.72 -2.95 -3.18
C ILE A 207 27.04 -4.15 -4.08
N VAL A 208 26.04 -4.99 -4.37
CA VAL A 208 26.22 -6.20 -5.19
C VAL A 208 26.55 -5.87 -6.65
N LEU A 209 25.87 -4.88 -7.23
CA LEU A 209 26.06 -4.48 -8.63
C LEU A 209 27.34 -3.69 -8.90
N LYS A 210 28.03 -3.22 -7.85
CA LYS A 210 29.27 -2.41 -7.93
C LYS A 210 29.07 -1.03 -8.59
N PRO A 211 30.12 -0.18 -8.64
CA PRO A 211 30.04 1.15 -9.26
C PRO A 211 29.71 1.10 -10.76
N ARG A 212 29.10 2.19 -11.27
CA ARG A 212 28.88 2.37 -12.72
C ARG A 212 30.24 2.50 -13.42
N GLN A 213 30.32 2.04 -14.67
CA GLN A 213 31.54 2.15 -15.48
C GLN A 213 31.99 3.60 -15.69
N ASP A 214 31.04 4.54 -15.75
CA ASP A 214 31.28 5.98 -15.94
C ASP A 214 31.41 6.77 -14.62
N TYR A 215 31.37 6.10 -13.47
CA TYR A 215 31.54 6.72 -12.16
C TYR A 215 32.95 7.31 -11.99
N GLY A 216 33.03 8.58 -11.62
CA GLY A 216 34.31 9.30 -11.44
C GLY A 216 35.00 9.70 -12.74
N VAL A 217 34.48 9.29 -13.91
CA VAL A 217 35.03 9.64 -15.23
C VAL A 217 34.26 10.79 -15.88
N ARG A 218 32.93 10.83 -15.72
CA ARG A 218 32.07 11.91 -16.25
C ARG A 218 31.03 12.33 -15.22
N ALA A 219 30.68 13.61 -15.22
CA ALA A 219 29.56 14.12 -14.42
C ALA A 219 28.26 13.48 -14.91
N MET A 220 27.50 12.87 -14.00
CA MET A 220 26.15 12.37 -14.27
C MET A 220 25.16 13.51 -14.04
N LEU A 221 24.84 14.23 -15.11
CA LEU A 221 23.87 15.32 -15.05
C LEU A 221 22.44 14.79 -15.30
N PRO A 222 21.43 15.34 -14.60
CA PRO A 222 20.03 15.10 -14.94
C PRO A 222 19.75 15.46 -16.39
N HIS A 223 19.01 14.63 -17.11
CA HIS A 223 18.68 14.94 -18.50
C HIS A 223 17.56 16.00 -18.62
N ASN A 224 16.68 16.09 -17.62
CA ASN A 224 15.53 17.00 -17.63
C ASN A 224 15.07 17.34 -16.21
N VAL A 225 15.51 18.48 -15.68
CA VAL A 225 15.14 18.95 -14.33
C VAL A 225 13.63 19.23 -14.20
N PRO A 226 12.94 19.83 -15.19
CA PRO A 226 11.47 19.93 -15.17
C PRO A 226 10.74 18.59 -14.96
N PHE A 227 11.25 17.47 -15.49
CA PHE A 227 10.65 16.15 -15.23
C PHE A 227 10.81 15.70 -13.78
N VAL A 228 11.92 16.08 -13.14
CA VAL A 228 12.13 15.83 -11.71
C VAL A 228 11.06 16.58 -10.92
N LEU A 229 10.80 17.85 -11.24
CA LEU A 229 9.76 18.63 -10.57
C LEU A 229 8.34 18.11 -10.86
N LEU A 230 8.06 17.65 -12.08
CA LEU A 230 6.76 17.09 -12.45
C LEU A 230 6.45 15.79 -11.69
N GLY A 231 7.47 14.98 -11.44
CA GLY A 231 7.33 13.70 -10.75
C GLY A 231 7.38 13.77 -9.23
N ALA A 232 7.78 14.92 -8.66
CA ALA A 232 7.90 15.16 -7.22
C ALA A 232 6.57 15.62 -6.62
#